data_AF-A0A554MX92-F1
#
_entry.id   AF-A0A554MX92-F1
#
_cell.length_a   1.000
_cell.length_b   1.000
_cell.length_c   1.000
_cell.angle_alpha   90.00
_cell.angle_beta   90.00
_cell.angle_gamma   90.00
#
_symmetry.space_group_name_H-M   'P 1'
#
loop_
_entity.id
_entity.type
_entity.pdbx_description
1 polymer ?
#
loop_
_entity_poly.entity_id
_entity_poly.type
_entity_poly.pdbx_seq_one_letter_code
_entity_poly.pdbx_strand_id
1 'polypeptide(L)'
;MHGHATTLRIKLVVSDGDGCEAAHNAFAELSEIHRDQAIFQVNETQYVADDGWGFKITYETPVYSREEFVRSASLPDIERAIVAVAPDSFKRRILAADERG
;
A
#
# COMPACT_ATOMS: atom_id res chain seq x y z
N MET A 1 -2.88 27.99 11.83
CA MET A 1 -1.95 26.85 11.95
C MET A 1 -2.29 25.91 10.79
N HIS A 2 -1.47 25.86 9.74
CA HIS A 2 -1.68 24.86 8.68
C HIS A 2 -1.28 23.52 9.28
N GLY A 3 -2.26 22.76 9.79
CA GLY A 3 -2.04 21.39 10.19
C GLY A 3 -1.64 20.64 8.92
N HIS A 4 -0.34 20.36 8.76
CA HIS A 4 0.10 19.47 7.71
C HIS A 4 -0.60 18.13 7.95
N ALA A 5 -1.53 17.80 7.06
CA ALA A 5 -2.33 16.60 7.19
C ALA A 5 -1.40 15.39 7.09
N THR A 6 -1.36 14.58 8.14
CA THR A 6 -0.73 13.27 8.10
C THR A 6 -1.36 12.46 6.97
N THR A 7 -0.56 12.04 6.00
CA THR A 7 -1.04 11.37 4.80
C THR A 7 -0.35 10.03 4.66
N LEU A 8 -1.14 8.96 4.67
CA LEU A 8 -0.70 7.63 4.29
C LEU A 8 -1.09 7.38 2.84
N ARG A 9 -0.12 7.00 2.02
CA ARG A 9 -0.31 6.69 0.61
C ARG A 9 0.22 5.31 0.30
N ILE A 10 -0.59 4.51 -0.38
CA ILE A 10 -0.24 3.17 -0.85
C ILE A 10 -0.32 3.19 -2.36
N LYS A 11 0.82 2.96 -2.99
CA LYS A 11 0.97 3.06 -4.43
C LYS A 11 1.38 1.72 -5.01
N LEU A 12 0.52 1.11 -5.81
CA LEU A 12 0.89 -0.06 -6.60
C LEU A 12 1.70 0.41 -7.81
N VAL A 13 2.89 -0.14 -7.95
CA VAL A 13 3.79 0.06 -9.07
C VAL A 13 3.77 -1.21 -9.90
N VAL A 14 3.32 -1.11 -11.14
CA VAL A 14 3.30 -2.23 -12.09
C VAL A 14 4.07 -1.82 -13.35
N SER A 15 4.89 -2.75 -13.83
CA SER A 15 5.47 -2.66 -15.16
C SER A 15 4.41 -3.08 -16.18
N ASP A 16 4.48 -2.53 -17.40
CA ASP A 16 3.57 -2.80 -18.53
C ASP A 16 3.53 -4.28 -19.00
N GLY A 17 4.26 -5.17 -18.33
CA GLY A 17 4.37 -6.59 -18.66
C GLY A 17 3.34 -7.50 -17.96
N ASP A 18 3.07 -8.63 -18.60
CA ASP A 18 2.19 -9.71 -18.12
C ASP A 18 2.71 -10.28 -16.78
N GLY A 19 1.90 -10.19 -15.70
CA GLY A 19 2.29 -10.79 -14.40
C GLY A 19 1.80 -10.11 -13.11
N CYS A 20 0.89 -9.14 -13.16
CA CYS A 20 0.49 -8.38 -11.96
C CYS A 20 -0.93 -8.64 -11.44
N GLU A 21 -1.66 -9.64 -11.93
CA GLU A 21 -3.07 -9.85 -11.53
C GLU A 21 -3.23 -10.03 -10.02
N ALA A 22 -2.35 -10.80 -9.38
CA ALA A 22 -2.35 -10.97 -7.93
C ALA A 22 -2.08 -9.66 -7.17
N ALA A 23 -1.21 -8.79 -7.69
CA ALA A 23 -0.91 -7.49 -7.10
C ALA A 23 -2.09 -6.51 -7.27
N HIS A 24 -2.76 -6.54 -8.42
CA HIS A 24 -3.99 -5.78 -8.64
C HIS A 24 -5.12 -6.24 -7.73
N ASN A 25 -5.30 -7.55 -7.56
CA ASN A 25 -6.31 -8.12 -6.65
C ASN A 25 -6.02 -7.71 -5.20
N ALA A 26 -4.78 -7.84 -4.74
CA ALA A 26 -4.39 -7.42 -3.40
C ALA A 26 -4.55 -5.91 -3.19
N PHE A 27 -4.23 -5.10 -4.21
CA PHE A 27 -4.45 -3.66 -4.17
C PHE A 27 -5.93 -3.30 -4.09
N ALA A 28 -6.78 -3.96 -4.88
CA ALA A 28 -8.22 -3.76 -4.87
C ALA A 28 -8.79 -4.08 -3.48
N GLU A 29 -8.42 -5.22 -2.91
CA GLU A 29 -8.86 -5.65 -1.57
C GLU A 29 -8.38 -4.67 -0.48
N LEU A 30 -7.11 -4.28 -0.48
CA LEU A 30 -6.58 -3.27 0.45
C LEU A 30 -7.30 -1.93 0.32
N SER A 31 -7.54 -1.49 -0.91
CA SER A 31 -8.23 -0.23 -1.16
C SER A 31 -9.67 -0.28 -0.65
N GLU A 32 -10.36 -1.41 -0.77
CA GLU A 32 -11.72 -1.56 -0.26
C GLU A 32 -11.76 -1.52 1.27
N ILE A 33 -10.86 -2.26 1.94
CA ILE A 33 -10.81 -2.38 3.40
C ILE A 33 -10.38 -1.05 4.07
N HIS A 34 -9.45 -0.33 3.43
CA HIS A 34 -8.74 0.80 4.02
C HIS A 34 -8.91 2.12 3.28
N ARG A 35 -9.87 2.28 2.37
CA ARG A 35 -10.12 3.53 1.62
C ARG A 35 -10.25 4.78 2.49
N ASP A 36 -10.69 4.65 3.75
CA ASP A 36 -10.82 5.77 4.69
C ASP A 36 -9.52 6.12 5.42
N GLN A 37 -8.50 5.26 5.35
CA GLN A 37 -7.25 5.39 6.10
C GLN A 37 -6.05 5.78 5.22
N ALA A 38 -6.11 5.52 3.91
CA ALA A 38 -5.01 5.77 3.01
C ALA A 38 -5.47 6.22 1.62
N ILE A 39 -4.58 6.93 0.93
CA ILE A 39 -4.75 7.28 -0.48
C ILE A 39 -4.15 6.15 -1.32
N PHE A 40 -4.99 5.51 -2.14
CA PHE A 40 -4.61 4.42 -3.02
C PHE A 40 -4.34 4.96 -4.43
N GLN A 41 -3.19 4.61 -5.00
CA GLN A 41 -2.82 4.97 -6.37
C GLN A 41 -2.22 3.78 -7.12
N VAL A 42 -2.49 3.67 -8.41
CA VAL A 42 -1.79 2.73 -9.29
C VAL A 42 -0.95 3.56 -10.26
N ASN A 43 0.32 3.22 -10.40
CA ASN A 43 1.20 3.77 -11.41
C ASN A 43 1.63 2.67 -12.36
N GLU A 44 1.13 2.77 -13.58
CA GLU A 44 1.62 2.08 -14.76
C GLU A 44 2.71 2.98 -15.35
N THR A 45 3.96 2.79 -14.92
CA THR A 45 5.07 3.60 -15.45
C THR A 45 6.15 2.70 -16.00
N GLN A 46 6.59 2.94 -17.24
CA GLN A 46 7.74 2.24 -17.84
C GLN A 46 9.10 2.56 -17.17
N TYR A 47 9.10 3.36 -16.10
CA TYR A 47 10.28 4.00 -15.51
C TYR A 47 10.47 3.60 -14.04
N VAL A 48 10.13 2.37 -13.70
CA VAL A 48 10.65 1.75 -12.49
C VAL A 48 11.99 1.15 -12.89
N ALA A 49 13.09 1.71 -12.40
CA ALA A 49 14.45 1.22 -12.68
C ALA A 49 14.73 -0.18 -12.12
N ASP A 50 13.70 -0.84 -11.60
CA ASP A 50 13.71 -2.17 -11.03
C ASP A 50 12.63 -2.94 -11.77
N ASP A 51 13.03 -4.02 -12.45
CA ASP A 51 12.29 -4.82 -13.43
C ASP A 51 11.08 -5.59 -12.83
N GLY A 52 10.33 -4.99 -11.90
CA GLY A 52 9.31 -5.69 -11.13
C GLY A 52 8.22 -4.81 -10.57
N TRP A 53 7.11 -5.47 -10.23
CA TRP A 53 5.97 -4.88 -9.56
C TRP A 53 6.18 -4.79 -8.04
N GLY A 54 5.41 -3.92 -7.38
CA GLY A 54 5.38 -3.86 -5.92
C GLY A 54 4.57 -2.69 -5.37
N PHE A 55 4.42 -2.67 -4.05
CA PHE A 55 3.68 -1.65 -3.32
C PHE A 55 4.66 -0.68 -2.69
N LYS A 56 4.58 0.58 -3.09
CA LYS A 56 5.28 1.70 -2.46
C LYS A 56 4.36 2.33 -1.42
N ILE A 57 4.75 2.24 -0.16
CA ILE A 57 4.01 2.79 0.97
C ILE A 57 4.74 4.04 1.42
N THR A 58 4.05 5.17 1.43
CA THR A 58 4.60 6.47 1.82
C THR A 58 3.77 7.04 2.96
N TYR A 59 4.43 7.41 4.04
CA TYR A 59 3.82 8.07 5.18
C TYR A 59 4.45 9.44 5.36
N GLU A 60 3.64 10.47 5.15
CA GLU A 60 4.07 11.87 5.21
C GLU A 60 3.45 12.54 6.44
N THR A 61 4.31 13.06 7.30
CA THR A 61 3.91 13.86 8.47
C THR A 61 4.53 15.26 8.38
N PRO A 62 4.03 16.25 9.14
CA PRO A 62 4.69 17.56 9.26
C PRO A 62 6.18 17.51 9.66
N VAL A 63 6.61 16.42 10.31
CA VAL A 63 7.93 16.34 10.97
C VAL A 63 8.89 15.44 10.20
N TYR A 64 8.38 14.41 9.51
CA TYR A 64 9.17 13.46 8.75
C TYR A 64 8.34 12.76 7.67
N SER A 65 9.03 12.21 6.67
CA SER A 65 8.49 11.28 5.69
C SER A 65 9.18 9.93 5.82
N ARG A 66 8.41 8.83 5.74
CA ARG A 66 8.93 7.47 5.65
C ARG A 66 8.37 6.79 4.40
N GLU A 67 9.18 5.92 3.83
CA GLU A 67 8.80 5.15 2.66
C GLU A 67 9.30 3.72 2.80
N GLU A 68 8.49 2.76 2.36
CA GLU A 68 8.88 1.36 2.24
C GLU A 68 8.34 0.78 0.93
N PHE A 69 9.05 -0.19 0.37
CA PHE A 69 8.67 -0.86 -0.86
C PHE A 69 8.56 -2.37 -0.63
N VAL A 70 7.41 -2.93 -1.00
CA VAL A 70 7.05 -4.33 -0.74
C VAL A 70 6.77 -5.05 -2.05
N ARG A 71 7.53 -6.11 -2.33
CA ARG A 71 7.29 -7.02 -3.46
C ARG A 71 6.50 -8.24 -3.00
N SER A 72 5.25 -8.03 -2.61
CA SER A 72 4.38 -9.10 -2.13
C SER A 72 2.93 -8.77 -2.45
N ALA A 73 2.17 -9.78 -2.87
CA ALA A 73 0.71 -9.69 -3.06
C ALA A 73 -0.05 -10.16 -1.81
N SER A 74 0.67 -10.53 -0.74
CA SER A 74 0.05 -10.93 0.52
C SER A 74 -0.39 -9.72 1.31
N LEU A 75 -1.69 -9.53 1.52
CA LEU A 75 -2.23 -8.53 2.43
C LEU A 75 -1.52 -8.45 3.78
N PRO A 76 -1.28 -9.56 4.52
CA PRO A 76 -0.62 -9.46 5.82
C PRO A 76 0.81 -8.92 5.75
N ASP A 77 1.49 -9.08 4.61
CA ASP A 77 2.84 -8.57 4.41
C ASP A 77 2.81 -7.07 4.08
N ILE A 78 1.87 -6.66 3.23
CA ILE A 78 1.64 -5.25 2.88
C ILE A 78 1.18 -4.47 4.11
N GLU A 79 0.23 -4.99 4.89
CA GLU A 79 -0.21 -4.38 6.15
C GLU A 79 0.93 -4.25 7.17
N ARG A 80 1.80 -5.25 7.27
CA ARG A 80 2.96 -5.20 8.17
C ARG A 80 3.89 -4.06 7.79
N ALA A 81 4.17 -3.90 6.50
CA ALA A 81 4.96 -2.79 6.01
C ALA A 81 4.26 -1.46 6.30
N ILE A 82 2.95 -1.35 6.07
CA ILE A 82 2.19 -0.14 6.41
C ILE A 82 2.32 0.21 7.91
N VAL A 83 2.23 -0.77 8.80
CA VAL A 83 2.44 -0.58 10.25
C VAL A 83 3.88 -0.16 10.56
N ALA A 84 4.88 -0.69 9.85
CA ALA A 84 6.27 -0.27 10.03
C ALA A 84 6.49 1.21 9.63
N VAL A 85 5.84 1.65 8.55
CA VAL A 85 5.97 3.04 8.05
C VAL A 85 5.10 4.00 8.88
N ALA A 86 3.90 3.59 9.27
CA ALA A 86 2.85 4.41 9.88
C ALA A 86 2.18 3.73 11.10
N PRO A 87 2.93 3.41 12.17
CA PRO A 87 2.44 2.59 13.29
C PRO A 87 1.24 3.20 14.01
N ASP A 88 1.18 4.54 14.09
CA ASP A 88 0.12 5.27 14.81
C ASP A 88 -1.07 5.67 13.93
N SER A 89 -0.94 5.58 12.61
CA SER A 89 -1.97 6.07 11.65
C SER A 89 -2.73 4.95 10.94
N PHE A 90 -2.23 3.71 11.00
CA PHE A 90 -2.88 2.58 10.35
C PHE A 90 -3.50 1.63 11.37
N LYS A 91 -4.83 1.51 11.31
CA LYS A 91 -5.55 0.45 12.03
C LYS A 91 -5.67 -0.76 11.12
N ARG A 92 -4.90 -1.79 11.46
CA ARG A 92 -4.99 -3.10 10.83
C ARG A 92 -6.42 -3.61 10.95
N ARG A 93 -7.09 -3.77 9.80
CA ARG A 93 -8.43 -4.33 9.70
C ARG A 93 -8.23 -5.65 8.99
N ILE A 94 -7.72 -6.62 9.74
CA ILE A 94 -7.77 -7.99 9.25
C ILE A 94 -9.26 -8.32 9.21
N LEU A 95 -9.86 -8.28 8.02
CA LEU A 95 -11.04 -9.07 7.77
C LEU A 95 -10.58 -10.49 8.03
N ALA A 96 -11.05 -11.08 9.12
CA ALA A 96 -10.88 -12.49 9.32
C ALA A 96 -11.46 -13.15 8.06
N ALA A 97 -10.59 -13.64 7.18
CA ALA A 97 -10.91 -14.73 6.29
C ALA A 97 -11.04 -15.97 7.19
N ASP A 98 -12.07 -15.97 8.03
CA ASP A 98 -12.60 -17.14 8.67
C ASP A 98 -14.07 -17.17 8.27
N GLU A 99 -14.47 -18.34 7.75
CA GLU A 99 -15.81 -18.73 7.34
C GLU A 99 -16.15 -18.58 5.84
N ARG A 100 -15.51 -19.42 5.01
CA ARG A 100 -16.27 -20.46 4.28
C ARG A 100 -15.37 -21.49 3.57
N GLY A 101 -15.40 -22.73 4.07
CA GLY A 101 -15.24 -23.96 3.27
C GLY A 101 -14.05 -24.82 3.64
#